data_AF-A0A3L6REL9-F1
#
_entry.id   AF-A0A3L6REL9-F1
#
_cell.length_a   1.000
_cell.length_b   1.000
_cell.length_c   1.000
_cell.angle_alpha   90.00
_cell.angle_beta   90.00
_cell.angle_gamma   90.00
#
_symmetry.space_group_name_H-M   'P 1'
#
loop_
_entity.id
_entity.type
_entity.pdbx_description
1 polymer ?
#
loop_
_entity_poly.entity_id
_entity_poly.type
_entity_poly.pdbx_seq_one_letter_code
_entity_poly.pdbx_strand_id
1 'polypeptide(L)'
;MVFAKASAASLAVKAAAWSEPAQRFLKRCADAGNLEACYILGMIRFYCLGSRSSGAALLARAAVGGHAAALYSLAVIQFNGSGGAKSDRDLRAGAALCARAAALGHVDALRELGHCLQDGYGVRRDPGEGRRLLVAANARELTLALAAAAASRHPFAAALPLGSAGAGGCPLLSDFGWSLPEAEPHAANQFMVDWWASRGAQAAAAKKPGTGGDSDGDGAELRLCSHVRCGRRETRRHEFRRCSVCGAANYCSRACQALDWKRAHKAQCVPMDRWLLAAANAGEAAPQ
;
A
#
# COMPACT_ATOMS: atom_id res chain seq x y z
N MET A 1 1.00 -25.40 21.19
CA MET A 1 1.64 -24.13 21.62
C MET A 1 0.74 -22.96 21.19
N VAL A 2 0.23 -22.15 22.13
CA VAL A 2 -0.81 -21.11 21.88
C VAL A 2 -0.35 -20.03 20.89
N PHE A 3 0.93 -19.66 20.90
CA PHE A 3 1.49 -18.61 20.04
C PHE A 3 1.42 -18.91 18.54
N ALA A 4 1.52 -20.18 18.14
CA ALA A 4 1.40 -20.56 16.73
C ALA A 4 -0.01 -20.31 16.17
N LYS A 5 -1.04 -20.39 17.04
CA LYS A 5 -2.46 -20.27 16.69
C LYS A 5 -3.09 -18.92 17.08
N ALA A 6 -2.28 -17.92 17.44
CA ALA A 6 -2.78 -16.59 17.74
C ALA A 6 -3.56 -16.03 16.53
N SER A 7 -4.74 -15.46 16.79
CA SER A 7 -5.62 -14.93 15.75
C SER A 7 -5.09 -13.62 15.18
N ALA A 8 -5.43 -13.29 13.94
CA ALA A 8 -5.04 -12.01 13.32
C ALA A 8 -5.46 -10.80 14.17
N ALA A 9 -6.65 -10.84 14.79
CA ALA A 9 -7.12 -9.79 15.69
C ALA A 9 -6.20 -9.60 16.91
N SER A 10 -5.70 -10.70 17.51
CA SER A 10 -4.76 -10.62 18.64
C SER A 10 -3.38 -10.09 18.24
N LEU A 11 -3.02 -10.19 16.97
CA LEU A 11 -1.74 -9.72 16.42
C LEU A 11 -1.81 -8.27 15.92
N ALA A 12 -3.00 -7.69 15.80
CA ALA A 12 -3.22 -6.33 15.34
C ALA A 12 -2.84 -5.29 16.42
N VAL A 13 -1.56 -4.95 16.48
CA VAL A 13 -1.04 -3.91 17.37
C VAL A 13 -1.20 -2.54 16.70
N LYS A 14 -1.65 -1.53 17.44
CA LYS A 14 -1.67 -0.12 16.98
C LYS A 14 -0.31 0.53 17.16
N ALA A 15 0.07 1.47 16.28
CA ALA A 15 1.36 2.16 16.39
C ALA A 15 1.54 2.91 17.72
N ALA A 16 0.49 3.54 18.24
CA ALA A 16 0.52 4.23 19.53
C ALA A 16 0.71 3.27 20.73
N ALA A 17 0.38 1.99 20.58
CA ALA A 17 0.56 0.95 21.60
C ALA A 17 1.87 0.14 21.38
N TRP A 18 2.72 0.56 20.44
CA TRP A 18 3.97 -0.12 20.15
C TRP A 18 4.92 -0.04 21.34
N SER A 19 5.19 -1.19 21.95
CA SER A 19 5.95 -1.31 23.19
C SER A 19 6.79 -2.58 23.18
N GLU A 20 7.75 -2.68 24.10
CA GLU A 20 8.60 -3.86 24.26
C GLU A 20 7.78 -5.16 24.51
N PRO A 21 6.73 -5.18 25.36
CA PRO A 21 5.84 -6.34 25.48
C PRO A 21 5.14 -6.73 24.17
N ALA A 22 4.64 -5.75 23.40
CA ALA A 22 3.98 -6.01 22.12
C ALA A 22 4.95 -6.61 21.09
N GLN A 23 6.17 -6.08 21.04
CA GLN A 23 7.27 -6.61 20.22
C GLN A 23 7.60 -8.06 20.59
N ARG A 24 7.75 -8.33 21.88
CA ARG A 24 8.05 -9.67 22.39
C ARG A 24 6.92 -10.65 22.08
N PHE A 25 5.67 -10.24 22.21
CA PHE A 25 4.51 -11.07 21.85
C PHE A 25 4.52 -11.45 20.38
N LEU A 26 4.63 -10.47 19.46
CA LEU A 26 4.72 -10.73 18.02
C LEU A 26 5.91 -11.62 17.67
N LYS A 27 7.06 -11.38 18.28
CA LYS A 27 8.26 -12.21 18.10
C LYS A 27 8.01 -13.66 18.51
N ARG A 28 7.39 -13.90 19.67
CA ARG A 28 7.06 -15.27 20.14
C ARG A 28 6.08 -15.97 19.20
N CYS A 29 5.08 -15.27 18.68
CA CYS A 29 4.16 -15.81 17.67
C CYS A 29 4.91 -16.16 16.37
N ALA A 30 5.76 -15.27 15.88
CA ALA A 30 6.57 -15.51 14.69
C ALA A 30 7.54 -16.69 14.88
N ASP A 31 8.24 -16.76 16.02
CA ASP A 31 9.17 -17.85 16.36
C ASP A 31 8.43 -19.20 16.50
N ALA A 32 7.17 -19.19 16.97
CA ALA A 32 6.30 -20.36 17.02
C ALA A 32 5.71 -20.76 15.65
N GLY A 33 6.06 -20.07 14.56
CA GLY A 33 5.64 -20.41 13.21
C GLY A 33 4.33 -19.75 12.75
N ASN A 34 3.79 -18.79 13.50
CA ASN A 34 2.61 -18.05 13.05
C ASN A 34 2.98 -17.14 11.86
N LEU A 35 2.41 -17.44 10.68
CA LEU A 35 2.73 -16.76 9.43
C LEU A 35 2.26 -15.30 9.40
N GLU A 36 1.09 -15.03 9.99
CA GLU A 36 0.52 -13.69 10.13
C GLU A 36 1.43 -12.80 11.00
N ALA A 37 1.92 -13.35 12.13
CA ALA A 37 2.87 -12.66 12.98
C ALA A 37 4.21 -12.41 12.28
N CYS A 38 4.70 -13.39 11.51
CA CYS A 38 5.89 -13.22 10.66
C CYS A 38 5.67 -12.08 9.66
N TYR A 39 4.51 -12.03 9.02
CA TYR A 39 4.17 -10.97 8.07
C TYR A 39 4.11 -9.59 8.73
N ILE A 40 3.32 -9.43 9.79
CA ILE A 40 3.17 -8.15 10.52
C ILE A 40 4.51 -7.66 11.05
N LEU A 41 5.25 -8.51 11.79
CA LEU A 41 6.54 -8.13 12.35
C LEU A 41 7.57 -7.84 11.26
N GLY A 42 7.52 -8.59 10.15
CA GLY A 42 8.36 -8.37 8.97
C GLY A 42 8.13 -7.00 8.34
N MET A 43 6.87 -6.62 8.11
CA MET A 43 6.49 -5.31 7.58
C MET A 43 6.95 -4.17 8.50
N ILE A 44 6.72 -4.29 9.81
CA ILE A 44 7.13 -3.29 10.80
C ILE A 44 8.65 -3.13 10.82
N ARG A 45 9.39 -4.24 10.90
CA ARG A 45 10.86 -4.19 10.91
C ARG A 45 11.44 -3.60 9.63
N PHE A 46 10.85 -3.96 8.49
CA PHE A 46 11.33 -3.52 7.18
C PHE A 46 11.07 -2.03 6.94
N TYR A 47 9.82 -1.60 7.09
CA TYR A 47 9.43 -0.24 6.73
C TYR A 47 9.60 0.74 7.89
N CYS A 48 9.24 0.38 9.13
CA CYS A 48 9.18 1.32 10.25
C CYS A 48 10.47 1.42 11.06
N LEU A 49 11.14 0.28 11.31
CA LEU A 49 12.32 0.21 12.20
C LEU A 49 13.66 0.23 11.46
N GLY A 50 13.65 0.27 10.12
CA GLY A 50 14.86 0.26 9.30
C GLY A 50 15.66 -1.05 9.33
N SER A 51 15.16 -2.09 10.01
CA SER A 51 15.81 -3.40 10.16
C SER A 51 15.51 -4.32 8.95
N ARG A 52 15.87 -3.85 7.75
CA ARG A 52 15.44 -4.40 6.45
C ARG A 52 15.77 -5.88 6.24
N SER A 53 17.00 -6.30 6.53
CA SER A 53 17.41 -7.70 6.39
C SER A 53 16.55 -8.63 7.24
N SER A 54 16.38 -8.28 8.53
CA SER A 54 15.54 -9.06 9.45
C SER A 54 14.06 -9.04 9.07
N GLY A 55 13.56 -7.89 8.58
CA GLY A 55 12.18 -7.76 8.10
C GLY A 55 11.93 -8.62 6.86
N ALA A 56 12.82 -8.56 5.87
CA ALA A 56 12.75 -9.39 4.67
C ALA A 56 12.82 -10.88 4.98
N ALA A 57 13.65 -11.30 5.94
CA ALA A 57 13.73 -12.69 6.38
C ALA A 57 12.40 -13.18 7.00
N LEU A 58 11.73 -12.36 7.80
CA LEU A 58 10.40 -12.70 8.35
C LEU A 58 9.32 -12.76 7.26
N LEU A 59 9.34 -11.84 6.30
CA LEU A 59 8.46 -11.87 5.14
C LEU A 59 8.71 -13.14 4.30
N ALA A 60 9.97 -13.53 4.10
CA ALA A 60 10.34 -14.76 3.40
C ALA A 60 9.82 -16.01 4.12
N ARG A 61 9.95 -16.07 5.46
CA ARG A 61 9.37 -17.17 6.25
C ARG A 61 7.85 -17.27 6.08
N ALA A 62 7.13 -16.14 6.16
CA ALA A 62 5.70 -16.10 5.92
C ALA A 62 5.34 -16.56 4.49
N ALA A 63 6.09 -16.08 3.50
CA ALA A 63 5.89 -16.41 2.09
C ALA A 63 6.15 -17.89 1.75
N VAL A 64 7.18 -18.51 2.36
CA VAL A 64 7.44 -19.96 2.25
C VAL A 64 6.27 -20.75 2.82
N GLY A 65 5.67 -20.29 3.92
CA GLY A 65 4.46 -20.88 4.49
C GLY A 65 3.16 -20.61 3.71
N GLY A 66 3.21 -19.94 2.55
CA GLY A 66 2.02 -19.65 1.74
C GLY A 66 1.24 -18.40 2.16
N HIS A 67 1.87 -17.46 2.88
CA HIS A 67 1.22 -16.19 3.22
C HIS A 67 1.15 -15.25 2.01
N ALA A 68 -0.04 -15.10 1.43
CA ALA A 68 -0.24 -14.38 0.17
C ALA A 68 0.20 -12.91 0.23
N ALA A 69 -0.09 -12.19 1.32
CA ALA A 69 0.32 -10.79 1.49
C ALA A 69 1.83 -10.62 1.70
N ALA A 70 2.50 -11.66 2.22
CA ALA A 70 3.95 -11.64 2.39
C ALA A 70 4.64 -11.85 1.03
N LEU A 71 4.13 -12.79 0.22
CA LEU A 71 4.57 -12.99 -1.16
C LEU A 71 4.43 -11.69 -1.96
N TYR A 72 3.28 -11.01 -1.85
CA TYR A 72 3.05 -9.74 -2.52
C TYR A 72 4.00 -8.63 -2.04
N SER A 73 4.23 -8.52 -0.73
CA SER A 73 5.17 -7.54 -0.19
C SER A 73 6.61 -7.78 -0.64
N LEU A 74 7.05 -9.05 -0.71
CA LEU A 74 8.34 -9.39 -1.30
C LEU A 74 8.39 -9.07 -2.79
N ALA A 75 7.30 -9.28 -3.55
CA ALA A 75 7.25 -8.89 -4.95
C ALA A 75 7.50 -7.39 -5.14
N VAL A 76 6.87 -6.56 -4.31
CA VAL A 76 7.09 -5.11 -4.32
C VAL A 76 8.54 -4.76 -3.96
N ILE A 77 9.12 -5.42 -2.95
CA ILE A 77 10.53 -5.24 -2.60
C ILE A 77 11.44 -5.58 -3.78
N GLN A 78 11.16 -6.66 -4.52
CA GLN A 78 11.95 -7.05 -5.70
C GLN A 78 11.77 -6.08 -6.87
N PHE A 79 10.55 -5.62 -7.14
CA PHE A 79 10.29 -4.66 -8.21
C PHE A 79 10.92 -3.29 -7.96
N ASN A 80 11.02 -2.90 -6.70
CA ASN A 80 11.62 -1.65 -6.29
C ASN A 80 13.09 -1.82 -5.92
N GLY A 81 13.61 -3.03 -5.72
CA GLY A 81 14.95 -3.29 -5.20
C GLY A 81 15.18 -2.77 -3.78
N SER A 82 14.16 -2.75 -2.91
CA SER A 82 14.18 -2.08 -1.58
C SER A 82 15.10 -2.74 -0.53
N GLY A 83 15.90 -3.76 -0.91
CA GLY A 83 16.70 -4.59 0.00
C GLY A 83 18.06 -4.01 0.41
N GLY A 84 18.54 -2.99 -0.29
CA GLY A 84 19.86 -2.40 -0.05
C GLY A 84 20.29 -1.52 -1.22
N ALA A 85 20.93 -2.12 -2.22
CA ALA A 85 21.44 -1.42 -3.39
C ALA A 85 20.40 -1.33 -4.52
N LYS A 86 20.59 -0.39 -5.45
CA LYS A 86 19.72 -0.23 -6.64
C LYS A 86 19.78 -1.45 -7.57
N SER A 87 20.88 -2.20 -7.54
CA SER A 87 21.10 -3.46 -8.25
C SER A 87 20.20 -4.60 -7.75
N ASP A 88 19.57 -4.47 -6.58
CA ASP A 88 18.75 -5.51 -5.97
C ASP A 88 17.38 -5.68 -6.65
N ARG A 89 17.14 -4.96 -7.74
CA ARG A 89 15.88 -5.02 -8.49
C ARG A 89 15.85 -6.27 -9.37
N ASP A 90 15.04 -7.25 -8.98
CA ASP A 90 14.77 -8.44 -9.79
C ASP A 90 13.30 -8.46 -10.25
N LEU A 91 13.09 -8.08 -11.50
CA LEU A 91 11.75 -8.03 -12.08
C LEU A 91 11.14 -9.42 -12.26
N ARG A 92 11.96 -10.42 -12.59
CA ARG A 92 11.50 -11.79 -12.83
C ARG A 92 11.08 -12.42 -11.52
N ALA A 93 11.89 -12.25 -10.46
CA ALA A 93 11.52 -12.69 -9.12
C ALA A 93 10.26 -11.97 -8.62
N GLY A 94 10.15 -10.65 -8.82
CA GLY A 94 8.95 -9.89 -8.47
C GLY A 94 7.69 -10.43 -9.15
N ALA A 95 7.73 -10.66 -10.47
CA ALA A 95 6.58 -11.18 -11.19
C ALA A 95 6.23 -12.63 -10.79
N ALA A 96 7.23 -13.47 -10.53
CA ALA A 96 7.01 -14.83 -10.03
C ALA A 96 6.35 -14.84 -8.64
N LEU A 97 6.77 -13.93 -7.74
CA LEU A 97 6.14 -13.76 -6.43
C LEU A 97 4.70 -13.25 -6.56
N CYS A 98 4.43 -12.32 -7.48
CA CYS A 98 3.07 -11.88 -7.79
C CYS A 98 2.20 -13.04 -8.28
N ALA A 99 2.70 -13.88 -9.18
CA ALA A 99 1.97 -15.05 -9.66
C ALA A 99 1.63 -16.02 -8.52
N ARG A 100 2.58 -16.31 -7.63
CA ARG A 100 2.34 -17.15 -6.45
C ARG A 100 1.32 -16.54 -5.50
N ALA A 101 1.41 -15.25 -5.20
CA ALA A 101 0.43 -14.56 -4.36
C ALA A 101 -0.97 -14.54 -5.00
N ALA A 102 -1.06 -14.31 -6.32
CA ALA A 102 -2.31 -14.29 -7.07
C ALA A 102 -3.01 -15.67 -7.11
N ALA A 103 -2.23 -16.75 -7.20
CA ALA A 103 -2.72 -18.13 -7.11
C ALA A 103 -3.32 -18.43 -5.72
N LEU A 104 -2.82 -17.77 -4.67
CA LEU A 104 -3.36 -17.83 -3.31
C LEU A 104 -4.48 -16.79 -3.05
N GLY A 105 -5.00 -16.16 -4.10
CA GLY A 105 -6.15 -15.26 -4.00
C GLY A 105 -5.81 -13.79 -3.73
N HIS A 106 -4.53 -13.39 -3.67
CA HIS A 106 -4.16 -11.99 -3.41
C HIS A 106 -4.51 -11.08 -4.59
N VAL A 107 -5.54 -10.24 -4.43
CA VAL A 107 -6.10 -9.42 -5.51
C VAL A 107 -5.10 -8.39 -6.05
N ASP A 108 -4.34 -7.71 -5.18
CA ASP A 108 -3.37 -6.72 -5.67
C ASP A 108 -2.20 -7.36 -6.42
N ALA A 109 -1.84 -8.60 -6.06
CA ALA A 109 -0.77 -9.32 -6.75
C ALA A 109 -1.23 -9.78 -8.13
N LEU A 110 -2.50 -10.21 -8.24
CA LEU A 110 -3.15 -10.51 -9.51
C LEU A 110 -3.18 -9.26 -10.42
N ARG A 111 -3.52 -8.10 -9.85
CA ARG A 111 -3.50 -6.82 -10.56
C ARG A 111 -2.10 -6.44 -11.04
N GLU A 112 -1.09 -6.54 -10.18
CA GLU A 112 0.30 -6.33 -10.58
C GLU A 112 0.73 -7.26 -11.71
N LEU A 113 0.41 -8.55 -11.61
CA LEU A 113 0.75 -9.51 -12.66
C LEU A 113 0.09 -9.15 -14.00
N GLY A 114 -1.17 -8.72 -13.97
CA GLY A 114 -1.88 -8.22 -15.16
C GLY A 114 -1.18 -7.03 -15.82
N HIS A 115 -0.60 -6.12 -15.04
CA HIS A 115 0.24 -5.04 -15.58
C HIS A 115 1.61 -5.55 -16.07
N CYS A 116 2.22 -6.48 -15.35
CA CYS A 116 3.50 -7.08 -15.75
C CYS A 116 3.40 -7.71 -17.15
N LEU A 117 2.32 -8.43 -17.43
CA LEU A 117 2.06 -9.05 -18.73
C LEU A 117 1.77 -8.01 -19.82
N GLN A 118 1.05 -6.93 -19.52
CA GLN A 118 0.80 -5.87 -20.52
C GLN A 118 2.06 -5.17 -20.99
N ASP A 119 2.98 -4.91 -20.05
CA ASP A 119 4.19 -4.12 -20.29
C ASP A 119 5.42 -4.99 -20.62
N GLY A 120 5.35 -6.31 -20.42
CA GLY A 120 6.52 -7.19 -20.49
C GLY A 120 7.51 -6.99 -19.32
N TYR A 121 6.99 -6.59 -18.16
CA TYR A 121 7.79 -6.21 -17.00
C TYR A 121 8.08 -7.45 -16.12
N GLY A 122 9.29 -8.02 -16.27
CA GLY A 122 9.72 -9.22 -15.55
C GLY A 122 9.20 -10.54 -16.13
N VAL A 123 8.30 -10.47 -17.11
CA VAL A 123 7.69 -11.61 -17.82
C VAL A 123 7.63 -11.31 -19.31
N ARG A 124 7.41 -12.34 -20.13
CA ARG A 124 7.11 -12.14 -21.56
C ARG A 124 5.82 -11.34 -21.68
N ARG A 125 5.83 -10.32 -22.54
CA ARG A 125 4.66 -9.48 -22.81
C ARG A 125 3.53 -10.31 -23.42
N ASP A 126 2.38 -10.29 -22.76
CA ASP A 126 1.11 -10.84 -23.24
C ASP A 126 -0.03 -9.90 -22.81
N PRO A 127 -0.36 -8.90 -23.63
CA PRO A 127 -1.41 -7.94 -23.29
C PRO A 127 -2.80 -8.57 -23.21
N GLY A 128 -3.04 -9.68 -23.92
CA GLY A 128 -4.32 -10.38 -23.90
C GLY A 128 -4.58 -11.01 -22.53
N GLU A 129 -3.60 -11.78 -22.03
CA GLU A 129 -3.65 -12.35 -20.69
C GLU A 129 -3.62 -11.25 -19.62
N GLY A 130 -2.78 -10.23 -19.80
CA GLY A 130 -2.70 -9.11 -18.85
C GLY A 130 -4.05 -8.41 -18.63
N ARG A 131 -4.83 -8.16 -19.71
CA ARG A 131 -6.19 -7.62 -19.59
C ARG A 131 -7.14 -8.58 -18.88
N ARG A 132 -7.08 -9.89 -19.19
CA ARG A 132 -7.90 -10.91 -18.51
C ARG A 132 -7.65 -10.90 -17.00
N LEU A 133 -6.39 -10.87 -16.56
CA LEU A 133 -6.05 -10.83 -15.14
C LEU A 133 -6.52 -9.54 -14.46
N LEU A 134 -6.46 -8.39 -15.13
CA LEU A 134 -6.99 -7.13 -14.58
C LEU A 134 -8.51 -7.17 -14.38
N VAL A 135 -9.26 -7.74 -15.33
CA VAL A 135 -10.71 -7.95 -15.19
C VAL A 135 -10.99 -8.90 -14.03
N ALA A 136 -10.25 -10.02 -13.95
CA ALA A 136 -10.37 -10.98 -12.85
C ALA A 136 -10.05 -10.35 -11.48
N ALA A 137 -9.07 -9.45 -11.40
CA ALA A 137 -8.77 -8.72 -10.17
C ALA A 137 -9.93 -7.83 -9.73
N ASN A 138 -10.55 -7.09 -10.64
CA ASN A 138 -11.72 -6.26 -10.33
C ASN A 138 -12.93 -7.12 -9.91
N ALA A 139 -13.16 -8.26 -10.57
CA ALA A 139 -14.23 -9.18 -10.20
C ALA A 139 -14.03 -9.75 -8.79
N ARG A 140 -12.81 -10.20 -8.45
CA ARG A 140 -12.49 -10.70 -7.10
C ARG A 140 -12.62 -9.61 -6.04
N GLU A 141 -12.17 -8.39 -6.33
CA GLU A 141 -12.34 -7.23 -5.45
C GLU A 141 -13.83 -6.97 -5.15
N LEU A 142 -14.67 -6.98 -6.18
CA LEU A 142 -16.12 -6.80 -6.03
C LEU A 142 -16.75 -7.93 -5.20
N THR A 143 -16.39 -9.18 -5.47
CA THR A 143 -16.88 -10.34 -4.70
C THR A 143 -16.53 -10.21 -3.22
N LEU A 144 -15.30 -9.81 -2.89
CA LEU A 144 -14.87 -9.62 -1.49
C LEU A 144 -15.63 -8.49 -0.81
N ALA A 145 -15.87 -7.37 -1.51
CA ALA A 145 -16.65 -6.25 -0.98
C ALA A 145 -18.11 -6.65 -0.69
N LEU A 146 -18.73 -7.40 -1.61
CA LEU A 146 -20.10 -7.92 -1.43
C LEU A 146 -20.19 -8.92 -0.27
N ALA A 147 -19.22 -9.81 -0.13
CA ALA A 147 -19.15 -10.76 0.97
C ALA A 147 -19.01 -10.06 2.34
N ALA A 148 -18.15 -9.03 2.42
CA ALA A 148 -18.01 -8.21 3.62
C ALA A 148 -19.32 -7.47 3.96
N ALA A 149 -19.99 -6.90 2.97
CA ALA A 149 -21.28 -6.24 3.15
C ALA A 149 -22.34 -7.20 3.68
N ALA A 150 -22.41 -8.43 3.14
CA ALA A 150 -23.33 -9.44 3.62
C ALA A 150 -23.05 -9.85 5.08
N ALA A 151 -21.78 -10.05 5.43
CA ALA A 151 -21.37 -10.40 6.80
C ALA A 151 -21.66 -9.29 7.83
N SER A 152 -21.67 -8.03 7.41
CA SER A 152 -22.01 -6.88 8.27
C SER A 152 -23.51 -6.70 8.53
N ARG A 153 -24.39 -7.37 7.76
CA ARG A 153 -25.83 -7.27 7.94
C ARG A 153 -26.29 -8.22 9.05
N HIS A 154 -26.62 -7.67 10.22
CA HIS A 154 -27.46 -8.38 11.19
C HIS A 154 -28.80 -8.79 10.53
N PRO A 155 -29.44 -9.91 10.94
CA PRO A 155 -30.57 -10.51 10.22
C PRO A 155 -31.87 -9.68 10.16
N PHE A 156 -31.88 -8.43 10.62
CA PHE A 156 -33.09 -7.59 10.65
C PHE A 156 -32.99 -6.27 9.87
N ALA A 157 -31.91 -6.00 9.15
CA ALA A 157 -31.81 -4.81 8.30
C ALA A 157 -32.06 -5.16 6.82
N ALA A 158 -33.28 -5.60 6.53
CA ALA A 158 -33.82 -5.51 5.19
C ALA A 158 -34.09 -4.02 4.87
N ALA A 159 -33.69 -3.59 3.68
CA ALA A 159 -33.80 -2.24 3.14
C ALA A 159 -32.84 -1.18 3.73
N LEU A 160 -31.82 -0.81 2.96
CA LEU A 160 -31.30 0.55 2.99
C LEU A 160 -31.45 1.15 1.60
N PRO A 161 -32.30 2.18 1.41
CA PRO A 161 -32.28 2.99 0.20
C PRO A 161 -31.01 3.84 0.18
N LEU A 162 -30.56 4.18 -1.04
CA LEU A 162 -29.52 5.16 -1.31
C LEU A 162 -29.81 6.47 -0.56
N GLY A 163 -28.89 6.92 0.29
CA GLY A 163 -28.96 8.26 0.86
C GLY A 163 -28.28 8.40 2.21
N SER A 164 -26.95 8.47 2.22
CA SER A 164 -26.22 9.32 3.17
C SER A 164 -24.78 9.47 2.70
N ALA A 165 -24.40 10.71 2.43
CA ALA A 165 -23.03 11.11 2.17
C ALA A 165 -22.26 11.09 3.49
N GLY A 166 -21.30 10.18 3.62
CA GLY A 166 -20.37 10.17 4.76
C GLY A 166 -19.70 8.83 4.94
N ALA A 167 -18.39 8.80 4.70
CA ALA A 167 -17.45 7.70 4.91
C ALA A 167 -17.41 6.57 3.84
N GLY A 168 -16.43 6.70 2.94
CA GLY A 168 -15.64 5.56 2.41
C GLY A 168 -16.38 4.49 1.61
N GLY A 169 -16.99 4.87 0.48
CA GLY A 169 -17.53 3.91 -0.49
C GLY A 169 -16.46 3.34 -1.43
N CYS A 170 -16.61 2.07 -1.83
CA CYS A 170 -15.83 1.47 -2.91
C CYS A 170 -16.15 2.19 -4.24
N PRO A 171 -15.16 2.77 -4.96
CA PRO A 171 -15.42 3.57 -6.16
C PRO A 171 -15.86 2.77 -7.39
N LEU A 172 -15.84 1.43 -7.31
CA LEU A 172 -16.02 0.60 -8.50
C LEU A 172 -17.45 0.68 -9.08
N LEU A 173 -18.44 0.95 -8.22
CA LEU A 173 -19.86 1.02 -8.60
C LEU A 173 -20.57 2.30 -8.09
N SER A 174 -19.82 3.27 -7.56
CA SER A 174 -20.38 4.53 -7.11
C SER A 174 -21.10 5.28 -8.23
N ASP A 175 -20.57 5.20 -9.45
CA ASP A 175 -21.15 5.79 -10.65
C ASP A 175 -22.51 5.15 -11.03
N PHE A 176 -22.78 3.95 -10.52
CA PHE A 176 -24.04 3.22 -10.69
C PHE A 176 -24.95 3.31 -9.45
N GLY A 177 -24.62 4.16 -8.48
CA GLY A 177 -25.41 4.37 -7.26
C GLY A 177 -25.20 3.33 -6.16
N TRP A 178 -24.18 2.45 -6.27
CA TRP A 178 -23.89 1.45 -5.24
C TRP A 178 -22.74 1.91 -4.34
N SER A 179 -23.01 2.03 -3.04
CA SER A 179 -21.98 2.18 -2.00
C SER A 179 -21.68 0.81 -1.38
N LEU A 180 -20.55 0.21 -1.77
CA LEU A 180 -20.07 -1.00 -1.13
C LEU A 180 -19.06 -0.66 -0.03
N PRO A 181 -19.14 -1.32 1.14
CA PRO A 181 -18.14 -1.17 2.18
C PRO A 181 -16.79 -1.62 1.64
N GLU A 182 -15.78 -0.80 1.88
CA GLU A 182 -14.45 -1.08 1.41
C GLU A 182 -13.78 -2.13 2.30
N ALA A 183 -12.95 -3.00 1.72
CA ALA A 183 -12.20 -3.96 2.51
C ALA A 183 -11.33 -3.22 3.55
N GLU A 184 -11.38 -3.68 4.80
CA GLU A 184 -10.52 -3.18 5.88
C GLU A 184 -9.04 -3.37 5.52
N PRO A 185 -8.16 -2.42 5.88
CA PRO A 185 -6.77 -2.54 5.53
C PRO A 185 -6.15 -3.62 6.41
N HIS A 186 -5.15 -4.29 5.87
CA HIS A 186 -4.41 -5.26 6.68
C HIS A 186 -3.80 -4.58 7.91
N ALA A 187 -3.79 -5.24 9.08
CA ALA A 187 -3.27 -4.68 10.34
C ALA A 187 -1.85 -4.11 10.22
N ALA A 188 -0.94 -4.82 9.53
CA ALA A 188 0.39 -4.31 9.16
C ALA A 188 0.36 -2.96 8.41
N ASN A 189 -0.56 -2.77 7.45
CA ASN A 189 -0.67 -1.52 6.71
C ASN A 189 -1.22 -0.41 7.59
N GLN A 190 -2.26 -0.70 8.40
CA GLN A 190 -2.79 0.24 9.37
C GLN A 190 -1.70 0.72 10.35
N PHE A 191 -0.91 -0.22 10.88
CA PHE A 191 0.23 0.11 11.74
C PHE A 191 1.20 1.07 11.06
N MET A 192 1.59 0.80 9.81
CA MET A 192 2.54 1.65 9.09
C MET A 192 1.98 3.06 8.84
N VAL A 193 0.70 3.17 8.48
CA VAL A 193 0.02 4.47 8.31
C VAL A 193 0.06 5.26 9.62
N ASP A 194 -0.38 4.65 10.72
CA ASP A 194 -0.41 5.29 12.04
C ASP A 194 1.00 5.66 12.53
N TRP A 195 1.98 4.80 12.26
CA TRP A 195 3.38 5.00 12.63
C TRP A 195 3.96 6.27 12.02
N TRP A 196 3.74 6.47 10.71
CA TRP A 196 4.27 7.65 10.03
C TRP A 196 3.45 8.91 10.31
N ALA A 197 2.14 8.78 10.51
CA ALA A 197 1.29 9.90 10.91
C ALA A 197 1.74 10.49 12.27
N SER A 198 2.00 9.64 13.27
CA SER A 198 2.44 10.09 14.59
C SER A 198 3.80 10.80 14.55
N ARG A 199 4.75 10.29 13.76
CA ARG A 199 6.09 10.87 13.60
C ARG A 199 6.07 12.16 12.78
N GLY A 200 5.20 12.26 11.77
CA GLY A 200 4.99 13.49 11.02
C GLY A 200 4.43 14.61 11.91
N ALA A 201 3.45 14.27 12.76
CA ALA A 201 2.91 15.21 13.75
C ALA A 201 3.97 15.67 14.77
N GLN A 202 4.80 14.75 15.27
CA GLN A 202 5.93 15.06 16.16
C GLN A 202 6.97 15.97 15.49
N ALA A 203 7.33 15.69 14.23
CA ALA A 203 8.26 16.51 13.46
C ALA A 203 7.70 17.91 13.17
N ALA A 204 6.41 18.03 12.87
CA ALA A 204 5.74 19.31 12.69
C ALA A 204 5.66 20.12 13.99
N ALA A 205 5.36 19.47 15.12
CA ALA A 205 5.32 20.11 16.43
C ALA A 205 6.72 20.57 16.91
N ALA A 206 7.78 19.91 16.47
CA ALA A 206 9.16 20.27 16.78
C ALA A 206 9.71 21.43 15.92
N LYS A 207 9.08 21.75 14.78
CA LYS A 207 9.45 22.93 13.97
C LYS A 207 8.94 24.20 14.65
N LYS A 208 9.84 25.06 15.10
CA LYS A 208 9.48 26.40 15.61
C LYS A 208 8.86 27.25 14.48
N PRO A 209 7.84 28.07 14.76
CA PRO A 209 7.33 29.03 13.77
C PRO A 209 8.45 30.02 13.43
N GLY A 210 8.80 30.18 12.15
CA GLY A 210 9.73 31.21 11.68
C GLY A 210 11.11 30.77 11.17
N THR A 211 11.38 29.47 10.99
CA THR A 211 12.58 29.01 10.25
C THR A 211 12.20 28.42 8.90
N GLY A 212 11.65 29.27 8.04
CA GLY A 212 11.49 28.99 6.61
C GLY A 212 12.83 29.22 5.92
N GLY A 213 13.66 28.18 5.89
CA GLY A 213 14.84 28.14 5.02
C GLY A 213 14.52 27.33 3.78
N ASP A 214 14.38 28.02 2.65
CA ASP A 214 14.43 27.40 1.32
C ASP A 214 15.81 26.74 1.18
N SER A 215 15.84 25.42 1.39
CA SER A 215 17.02 24.61 1.11
C SER A 215 16.79 23.89 -0.20
N ASP A 216 17.11 24.61 -1.27
CA ASP A 216 17.40 23.98 -2.55
C ASP A 216 18.55 22.99 -2.37
N GLY A 217 18.27 21.72 -2.70
CA GLY A 217 19.26 20.95 -3.45
C GLY A 217 20.10 19.88 -2.77
N ASP A 218 19.76 19.29 -1.60
CA ASP A 218 20.32 17.94 -1.28
C ASP A 218 19.62 17.13 -0.16
N GLY A 219 18.47 17.60 0.35
CA GLY A 219 17.78 17.07 1.54
C GLY A 219 16.48 16.28 1.30
N ALA A 220 16.20 15.80 0.07
CA ALA A 220 14.90 15.19 -0.25
C ALA A 220 14.47 14.08 0.74
N GLU A 221 13.40 14.34 1.47
CA GLU A 221 12.79 13.43 2.44
C GLU A 221 12.26 12.17 1.74
N LEU A 222 12.47 10.99 2.34
CA LEU A 222 11.96 9.72 1.81
C LEU A 222 10.42 9.73 1.86
N ARG A 223 9.80 9.47 0.71
CA ARG A 223 8.36 9.71 0.49
C ARG A 223 7.53 8.50 0.89
N LEU A 224 6.27 8.76 1.23
CA LEU A 224 5.25 7.72 1.40
C LEU A 224 4.59 7.40 0.06
N CYS A 225 4.07 6.17 -0.05
CA CYS A 225 3.17 5.81 -1.13
C CYS A 225 1.90 6.66 -1.04
N SER A 226 1.49 7.29 -2.15
CA SER A 226 0.32 8.17 -2.21
C SER A 226 -1.00 7.44 -1.95
N HIS A 227 -1.04 6.12 -2.16
CA HIS A 227 -2.18 5.34 -1.68
C HIS A 227 -2.23 5.36 -0.15
N VAL A 228 -3.16 6.14 0.41
CA VAL A 228 -3.23 6.49 1.84
C VAL A 228 -3.33 5.28 2.80
N ARG A 229 -3.84 4.14 2.33
CA ARG A 229 -3.95 2.90 3.14
C ARG A 229 -2.78 1.94 2.95
N CYS A 230 -1.75 2.33 2.20
CA CYS A 230 -0.56 1.50 1.98
C CYS A 230 0.44 1.58 3.13
N GLY A 231 0.76 2.79 3.59
CA GLY A 231 1.73 3.04 4.66
C GLY A 231 3.21 2.76 4.30
N ARG A 232 3.51 2.18 3.13
CA ARG A 232 4.90 1.95 2.70
C ARG A 232 5.62 3.26 2.46
N ARG A 233 6.82 3.37 3.03
CA ARG A 233 7.76 4.47 2.82
C ARG A 233 8.91 4.02 1.93
N GLU A 234 9.42 4.93 1.11
CA GLU A 234 10.66 4.74 0.37
C GLU A 234 11.79 4.33 1.33
N THR A 235 12.59 3.36 0.92
CA THR A 235 13.82 2.95 1.62
C THR A 235 15.03 3.73 1.12
N ARG A 236 14.95 4.24 -0.12
CA ARG A 236 15.92 5.12 -0.76
C ARG A 236 15.22 6.20 -1.59
N ARG A 237 15.94 7.27 -1.91
CA ARG A 237 15.37 8.38 -2.69
C ARG A 237 14.92 7.91 -4.07
N HIS A 238 13.78 8.42 -4.51
CA HIS A 238 13.22 8.20 -5.84
C HIS A 238 13.04 6.73 -6.20
N GLU A 239 12.76 5.90 -5.18
CA GLU A 239 12.47 4.49 -5.35
C GLU A 239 11.08 4.27 -5.95
N PHE A 240 10.11 5.06 -5.52
CA PHE A 240 8.73 4.90 -5.96
C PHE A 240 8.50 5.55 -7.33
N ARG A 241 7.66 4.89 -8.13
CA ARG A 241 7.28 5.40 -9.46
C ARG A 241 6.37 6.60 -9.28
N ARG A 242 6.57 7.62 -10.11
CA ARG A 242 5.69 8.78 -10.16
C ARG A 242 4.53 8.54 -11.10
N CYS A 243 3.39 9.17 -10.85
CA CYS A 243 2.31 9.25 -11.82
C CYS A 243 2.84 9.91 -13.10
N SER A 244 2.64 9.26 -14.26
CA SER A 244 3.15 9.74 -15.54
C SER A 244 2.46 11.01 -16.03
N VAL A 245 1.30 11.36 -15.49
CA VAL A 245 0.52 12.54 -15.88
C VAL A 245 0.92 13.74 -15.03
N CYS A 246 0.74 13.63 -13.71
CA CYS A 246 0.94 14.75 -12.81
C CYS A 246 2.31 14.82 -12.14
N GLY A 247 3.15 13.77 -12.22
CA GLY A 247 4.48 13.72 -11.59
C GLY A 247 4.53 13.79 -10.05
N ALA A 248 3.45 14.23 -9.40
CA ALA A 248 3.39 14.55 -7.98
C ALA A 248 3.11 13.30 -7.11
N ALA A 249 2.16 12.46 -7.51
CA ALA A 249 1.85 11.23 -6.79
C ALA A 249 2.91 10.15 -6.99
N ASN A 250 3.22 9.38 -5.95
CA ASN A 250 4.27 8.36 -5.93
C ASN A 250 3.71 7.03 -5.44
N TYR A 251 4.04 5.93 -6.12
CA TYR A 251 3.48 4.62 -5.82
C TYR A 251 4.56 3.56 -5.68
N CYS A 252 4.44 2.76 -4.62
CA CYS A 252 5.30 1.59 -4.43
C CYS A 252 5.01 0.48 -5.44
N SER A 253 3.84 0.50 -6.11
CA SER A 253 3.38 -0.56 -6.99
C SER A 253 2.27 -0.03 -7.93
N ARG A 254 2.03 -0.66 -9.10
CA ARG A 254 0.94 -0.28 -10.03
C ARG A 254 -0.45 -0.57 -9.46
N ALA A 255 -0.59 -1.58 -8.62
CA ALA A 255 -1.81 -1.87 -7.88
C ALA A 255 -2.13 -0.77 -6.86
N CYS A 256 -1.14 -0.24 -6.13
CA CYS A 256 -1.36 0.95 -5.30
C CYS A 256 -1.78 2.16 -6.14
N GLN A 257 -1.14 2.37 -7.30
CA GLN A 257 -1.57 3.42 -8.24
C GLN A 257 -3.02 3.24 -8.68
N ALA A 258 -3.41 2.02 -9.07
CA ALA A 258 -4.76 1.73 -9.53
C ALA A 258 -5.82 1.91 -8.43
N LEU A 259 -5.51 1.50 -7.19
CA LEU A 259 -6.39 1.69 -6.04
C LEU A 259 -6.57 3.17 -5.72
N ASP A 260 -5.48 3.93 -5.69
CA ASP A 260 -5.52 5.37 -5.43
C ASP A 260 -6.22 6.14 -6.55
N TRP A 261 -6.01 5.74 -7.81
CA TRP A 261 -6.69 6.30 -8.98
C TRP A 261 -8.20 6.18 -8.86
N LYS A 262 -8.70 4.99 -8.50
CA LYS A 262 -10.12 4.75 -8.29
C LYS A 262 -10.68 5.61 -7.16
N ARG A 263 -9.93 5.80 -6.06
CA ARG A 263 -10.43 6.43 -4.84
C ARG A 263 -10.40 7.96 -4.85
N ALA A 264 -9.29 8.55 -5.27
CA ALA A 264 -9.04 9.98 -5.06
C ALA A 264 -8.23 10.61 -6.18
N HIS A 265 -7.17 9.94 -6.64
CA HIS A 265 -6.19 10.60 -7.50
C HIS A 265 -6.75 11.03 -8.86
N LYS A 266 -7.71 10.28 -9.43
CA LYS A 266 -8.35 10.64 -10.71
C LYS A 266 -8.94 12.06 -10.69
N ALA A 267 -9.50 12.50 -9.57
CA ALA A 267 -10.10 13.84 -9.44
C ALA A 267 -9.07 14.96 -9.26
N GLN A 268 -7.86 14.62 -8.80
CA GLN A 268 -6.81 15.59 -8.42
C GLN A 268 -5.64 15.62 -9.41
N CYS A 269 -5.61 14.69 -10.37
CA CYS A 269 -4.48 14.53 -11.27
C CYS A 269 -4.49 15.58 -12.39
N VAL A 270 -3.65 16.62 -12.24
CA VAL A 270 -3.45 17.67 -13.24
C VAL A 270 -2.08 17.51 -13.91
N PRO A 271 -1.97 17.65 -15.25
CA PRO A 271 -0.70 17.62 -15.98
C PRO A 271 0.36 18.61 -15.44
N MET A 272 1.64 18.18 -15.42
CA MET A 272 2.77 18.95 -14.88
C MET A 272 3.04 20.30 -15.57
N ASP A 273 2.77 20.38 -16.87
CA ASP A 273 2.95 21.59 -17.70
C ASP A 273 2.04 22.73 -17.25
N ARG A 274 0.80 22.42 -16.84
CA ARG A 274 -0.14 23.41 -16.30
C ARG A 274 0.29 24.01 -14.96
N TRP A 275 1.06 23.28 -14.15
CA TRP A 275 1.60 23.82 -12.90
C TRP A 275 2.68 24.87 -13.14
N LEU A 276 3.54 24.65 -14.14
CA LEU A 276 4.58 25.62 -14.52
C LEU A 276 3.96 26.90 -15.11
N LEU A 277 2.90 26.76 -15.92
CA LEU A 277 2.16 27.90 -16.47
C LEU A 277 1.36 28.66 -15.40
N ALA A 278 0.73 27.97 -14.45
CA ALA A 278 0.01 28.61 -13.36
C ALA A 278 0.96 29.35 -12.39
N ALA A 279 2.15 28.80 -12.12
CA ALA A 279 3.17 29.46 -11.33
C ALA A 279 3.77 30.68 -12.03
N ALA A 280 3.95 30.62 -13.36
CA ALA A 280 4.39 31.77 -14.15
C ALA A 280 3.35 32.90 -14.15
N ASN A 281 2.07 32.57 -14.33
CA ASN A 281 0.99 33.57 -14.36
C ASN A 281 0.69 34.18 -12.98
N ALA A 282 0.99 33.47 -11.88
CA ALA A 282 0.87 34.00 -10.52
C ALA A 282 1.99 35.00 -10.16
N GLY A 283 3.10 35.02 -10.92
CA GLY A 283 4.20 35.97 -10.76
C GLY A 283 3.99 37.31 -11.47
N GLU A 284 3.02 37.40 -12.40
CA GLU A 284 2.73 38.63 -13.16
C GLU A 284 1.63 39.51 -12.50
N ALA A 285 0.97 39.02 -11.45
CA ALA A 285 -0.05 39.76 -10.71
C ALA A 285 0.53 40.43 -9.45
N ALA A 286 1.46 41.37 -9.61
CA ALA A 286 1.81 42.35 -8.57
C ALA A 286 1.12 43.69 -8.90
N PRO A 287 0.39 44.32 -7.95
CA PRO A 287 -0.35 45.55 -8.23
C PRO A 287 0.59 46.76 -8.32
N GLN A 288 0.23 47.69 -9.20
CA GLN A 288 0.79 49.05 -9.28
C GLN A 288 0.40 49.89 -8.06
#